data_AF-R6HG50-F1
#
_entry.id   AF-R6HG50-F1
#
_cell.length_a   1.000
_cell.length_b   1.000
_cell.length_c   1.000
_cell.angle_alpha   90.00
_cell.angle_beta   90.00
_cell.angle_gamma   90.00
#
_symmetry.space_group_name_H-M   'P 1'
#
loop_
_entity.id
_entity.type
_entity.pdbx_description
1 polymer ?
#
loop_
_entity_poly.entity_id
_entity_poly.type
_entity_poly.pdbx_seq_one_letter_code
_entity_poly.pdbx_strand_id
1 'polypeptide(L)'
;MLSPFAASLLMYRHVLPAFMFAFNMIATTRLGELACALQAMHVPVNVSVAVCVAFRFLPTMGREFSAVADAMKTRGIALTPRSVVCHPAKTAEHFLVPVIARLGQIADELGNAVVVRGVGASEHRTSYYHLRVRAIDVACLIAAIVLLALSVCFRAGVL
;
A
#
# COMPACT_ATOMS: atom_id res chain seq x y z
N MET A 1 39.90 -13.47 -6.56
CA MET A 1 38.69 -13.03 -7.30
C MET A 1 37.39 -13.70 -6.88
N LEU A 2 37.37 -14.61 -5.89
CA LEU A 2 36.13 -15.25 -5.40
C LEU A 2 35.30 -14.38 -4.42
N SER A 3 35.87 -13.30 -3.87
CA SER A 3 35.18 -12.46 -2.86
C SER A 3 33.97 -11.67 -3.39
N PRO A 4 33.94 -11.11 -4.61
CA PRO A 4 32.76 -10.37 -5.09
C PRO A 4 31.59 -11.30 -5.42
N PHE A 5 31.86 -12.49 -5.96
CA PHE A 5 30.84 -13.49 -6.28
C PHE A 5 30.25 -14.12 -5.01
N ALA A 6 31.06 -14.36 -3.98
CA ALA A 6 30.56 -14.81 -2.69
C ALA A 6 29.70 -13.72 -1.99
N ALA A 7 30.10 -12.44 -2.08
CA ALA A 7 29.35 -11.33 -1.51
C ALA A 7 27.98 -11.14 -2.19
N SER A 8 27.92 -11.21 -3.53
CA SER A 8 26.65 -11.11 -4.26
C SER A 8 25.70 -12.27 -3.95
N LEU A 9 26.24 -13.49 -3.79
CA LEU A 9 25.45 -14.67 -3.41
C LEU A 9 24.87 -14.54 -1.99
N LEU A 10 25.63 -13.97 -1.05
CA LEU A 10 25.16 -13.68 0.31
C LEU A 10 24.05 -12.62 0.31
N MET A 11 24.21 -11.53 -0.46
CA MET A 11 23.18 -10.50 -0.60
C MET A 11 21.89 -11.10 -1.16
N TYR A 12 21.98 -11.92 -2.22
CA TYR A 12 20.81 -12.56 -2.82
C TYR A 12 20.06 -13.46 -1.84
N ARG A 13 20.79 -14.23 -1.01
CA ARG A 13 20.20 -15.11 0.01
C ARG A 13 19.41 -14.35 1.08
N HIS A 14 19.77 -13.13 1.40
CA HIS A 14 19.05 -12.30 2.38
C HIS A 14 17.90 -11.50 1.76
N VAL A 15 18.06 -11.03 0.52
CA VAL A 15 17.06 -10.21 -0.18
C VAL A 15 15.88 -11.06 -0.66
N LEU A 16 16.13 -12.28 -1.15
CA LEU A 16 15.08 -13.11 -1.76
C LEU A 16 13.94 -13.48 -0.79
N PRO A 17 14.18 -13.93 0.46
CA PRO A 17 13.11 -14.23 1.40
C PRO A 17 12.30 -12.99 1.78
N ALA A 18 12.96 -11.84 1.97
CA ALA A 18 12.30 -10.59 2.28
C ALA A 18 11.38 -10.13 1.13
N PHE A 19 11.86 -10.26 -0.11
CA PHE A 19 11.08 -9.94 -1.30
C PHE A 19 9.89 -10.90 -1.48
N MET A 20 10.08 -12.21 -1.29
CA MET A 20 8.99 -13.18 -1.38
C MET A 20 7.92 -12.95 -0.30
N PHE A 21 8.34 -12.64 0.93
CA PHE A 21 7.41 -12.27 2.00
C PHE A 21 6.62 -11.01 1.67
N ALA A 22 7.31 -9.95 1.23
CA ALA A 22 6.65 -8.71 0.84
C ALA A 22 5.66 -8.91 -0.31
N PHE A 23 6.05 -9.66 -1.35
CA PHE A 23 5.17 -9.98 -2.48
C PHE A 23 3.96 -10.81 -2.04
N ASN A 24 4.18 -11.83 -1.19
CA ASN A 24 3.10 -12.66 -0.66
C ASN A 24 2.13 -11.80 0.17
N MET A 25 2.64 -10.91 1.03
CA MET A 25 1.83 -9.99 1.83
C MET A 25 0.99 -9.07 0.94
N ILE A 26 1.56 -8.49 -0.10
CA ILE A 26 0.82 -7.62 -1.03
C ILE A 26 -0.25 -8.40 -1.82
N ALA A 27 0.07 -9.63 -2.25
CA ALA A 27 -0.84 -10.45 -3.05
C ALA A 27 -2.01 -11.04 -2.23
N THR A 28 -1.78 -11.36 -0.96
CA THR A 28 -2.77 -12.04 -0.12
C THR A 28 -3.52 -11.10 0.83
N THR A 29 -2.91 -9.99 1.26
CA THR A 29 -3.52 -9.09 2.25
C THR A 29 -4.53 -8.17 1.57
N ARG A 30 -5.82 -8.33 1.92
CA ARG A 30 -6.86 -7.41 1.45
C ARG A 30 -6.83 -6.13 2.29
N LEU A 31 -7.14 -4.98 1.67
CA LEU A 31 -7.19 -3.69 2.38
C LEU A 31 -8.11 -3.71 3.62
N GLY A 32 -9.22 -4.45 3.56
CA GLY A 32 -10.14 -4.60 4.69
C GLY A 32 -9.59 -5.45 5.84
N GLU A 33 -8.75 -6.44 5.55
CA GLU A 33 -8.06 -7.25 6.55
C GLU A 33 -6.94 -6.44 7.23
N LEU A 34 -6.22 -5.62 6.45
CA LEU A 34 -5.24 -4.68 6.98
C LEU A 34 -5.89 -3.67 7.95
N ALA A 35 -7.05 -3.11 7.58
CA ALA A 35 -7.78 -2.19 8.43
C ALA A 35 -8.24 -2.84 9.75
N CYS A 36 -8.71 -4.09 9.68
CA CYS A 36 -9.07 -4.88 10.85
C CYS A 36 -7.85 -5.18 11.73
N ALA A 37 -6.71 -5.55 11.14
CA ALA A 37 -5.45 -5.76 11.85
C ALA A 37 -4.98 -4.48 12.57
N LEU A 38 -5.07 -3.32 11.92
CA LEU A 38 -4.75 -2.03 12.55
C LEU A 38 -5.65 -1.71 13.74
N GLN A 39 -6.95 -2.02 13.65
CA GLN A 39 -7.88 -1.87 14.78
C GLN A 39 -7.56 -2.84 15.92
N ALA A 40 -7.20 -4.09 15.61
CA ALA A 40 -6.78 -5.09 16.59
C ALA A 40 -5.47 -4.68 17.31
N MET A 41 -4.59 -3.95 16.64
CA MET A 41 -3.38 -3.36 17.24
C MET A 41 -3.66 -2.10 18.08
N HIS A 42 -4.93 -1.82 18.43
CA HIS A 42 -5.35 -0.70 19.27
C HIS A 42 -5.03 0.70 18.69
N VAL A 43 -4.88 0.81 17.36
CA VAL A 43 -4.79 2.11 16.69
C VAL A 43 -6.15 2.82 16.82
N PRO A 44 -6.19 4.14 17.11
CA PRO A 44 -7.44 4.89 17.16
C PRO A 44 -8.24 4.71 15.87
N VAL A 45 -9.54 4.43 16.02
CA VAL A 45 -10.44 4.05 14.91
C VAL A 45 -10.43 5.08 13.78
N ASN A 46 -10.38 6.37 14.12
CA ASN A 46 -10.33 7.46 13.14
C ASN A 46 -9.10 7.33 12.22
N VAL A 47 -7.95 6.94 12.76
CA VAL A 47 -6.71 6.77 12.00
C VAL A 47 -6.77 5.52 11.14
N SER A 48 -7.25 4.40 11.67
CA SER A 48 -7.38 3.16 10.89
C SER A 48 -8.34 3.34 9.70
N VAL A 49 -9.49 3.99 9.91
CA VAL A 49 -10.46 4.28 8.85
C VAL A 49 -9.86 5.22 7.81
N ALA A 50 -9.20 6.30 8.23
CA ALA A 50 -8.55 7.23 7.30
C ALA A 50 -7.50 6.53 6.43
N VAL A 51 -6.66 5.69 7.02
CA VAL A 51 -5.64 4.90 6.30
C VAL A 51 -6.30 3.94 5.29
N CYS A 52 -7.33 3.20 5.71
CA CYS A 52 -8.05 2.27 4.82
C CYS A 52 -8.71 3.00 3.63
N VAL A 53 -9.33 4.14 3.89
CA VAL A 53 -9.95 4.98 2.86
C VAL A 53 -8.88 5.52 1.92
N ALA A 54 -7.76 6.02 2.43
CA ALA A 54 -6.65 6.51 1.63
C ALA A 54 -6.09 5.43 0.68
N PHE A 55 -5.83 4.22 1.18
CA PHE A 55 -5.35 3.12 0.35
C PHE A 55 -6.38 2.67 -0.70
N ARG A 56 -7.68 2.69 -0.38
CA ARG A 56 -8.75 2.44 -1.36
C ARG A 56 -8.92 3.59 -2.36
N PHE A 57 -8.49 4.78 -1.99
CA PHE A 57 -8.58 5.97 -2.83
C PHE A 57 -7.43 6.10 -3.82
N LEU A 58 -6.23 5.63 -3.48
CA LEU A 58 -5.08 5.56 -4.40
C LEU A 58 -5.40 4.99 -5.80
N PRO A 59 -6.08 3.85 -5.96
CA PRO A 59 -6.45 3.35 -7.30
C PRO A 59 -7.44 4.27 -8.02
N THR A 60 -8.31 4.96 -7.28
CA THR A 60 -9.21 5.98 -7.86
C THR A 60 -8.44 7.21 -8.29
N MET A 61 -7.45 7.67 -7.51
CA MET A 61 -6.52 8.73 -7.92
C MET A 61 -5.88 8.38 -9.25
N GLY A 62 -5.30 7.20 -9.40
CA GLY A 62 -4.70 6.77 -10.67
C GLY A 62 -5.66 6.91 -11.86
N ARG A 63 -6.94 6.53 -11.68
CA ARG A 63 -7.98 6.69 -12.71
C ARG A 63 -8.28 8.16 -13.03
N GLU A 64 -8.36 9.03 -12.02
CA GLU A 64 -8.55 10.48 -12.23
C GLU A 64 -7.35 11.11 -12.95
N PHE A 65 -6.12 10.73 -12.59
CA PHE A 65 -4.92 11.16 -13.29
C PHE A 65 -4.95 10.77 -14.78
N SER A 66 -5.33 9.51 -15.09
CA SER A 66 -5.50 9.06 -16.47
C SER A 66 -6.63 9.79 -17.18
N ALA A 67 -7.77 10.01 -16.53
CA ALA A 67 -8.92 10.72 -17.10
C ALA A 67 -8.58 12.18 -17.44
N VAL A 68 -7.86 12.88 -16.54
CA VAL A 68 -7.39 14.25 -16.82
C VAL A 68 -6.36 14.24 -17.94
N ALA A 69 -5.44 13.27 -17.95
CA ALA A 69 -4.47 13.13 -19.04
C ALA A 69 -5.16 12.92 -20.40
N ASP A 70 -6.20 12.09 -20.45
CA ASP A 70 -6.96 11.83 -21.66
C ASP A 70 -7.81 13.03 -22.09
N ALA A 71 -8.41 13.77 -21.14
CA ALA A 71 -9.10 15.03 -21.41
C ALA A 71 -8.17 16.13 -21.95
N MET A 72 -6.91 16.15 -21.56
CA MET A 72 -5.93 17.06 -22.15
C MET A 72 -5.54 16.65 -23.57
N LYS A 73 -5.40 15.34 -23.83
CA LYS A 73 -5.14 14.82 -25.18
C LYS A 73 -6.27 15.19 -26.15
N THR A 74 -7.54 15.10 -25.74
CA THR A 74 -8.68 15.49 -26.60
C THR A 74 -8.74 16.98 -26.89
N ARG A 75 -8.25 17.83 -25.97
CA ARG A 75 -8.10 19.28 -26.16
C ARG A 75 -6.90 19.67 -27.04
N GLY A 76 -6.21 18.71 -27.65
CA GLY A 76 -5.03 18.95 -28.50
C GLY A 76 -3.75 19.27 -27.73
N ILE A 77 -3.80 19.29 -26.39
CA ILE A 77 -2.63 19.35 -25.52
C ILE A 77 -2.16 17.91 -25.33
N ALA A 78 -1.63 17.33 -26.40
CA ALA A 78 -0.97 16.05 -26.28
C ALA A 78 0.26 16.26 -25.37
N LEU A 79 0.35 15.46 -24.30
CA LEU A 79 1.57 15.24 -23.51
C LEU A 79 2.62 14.53 -24.39
N THR A 80 2.92 15.11 -25.55
CA THR A 80 3.89 14.59 -26.49
C THR A 80 5.26 14.78 -25.84
N PRO A 81 6.17 13.80 -25.90
CA PRO A 81 7.50 13.90 -25.31
C PRO A 81 8.24 15.18 -25.74
N ARG A 82 7.97 15.68 -26.96
CA ARG A 82 8.51 16.96 -27.46
C ARG A 82 8.01 18.20 -26.68
N SER A 83 6.74 18.24 -26.29
CA SER A 83 6.17 19.36 -25.51
C SER A 83 6.69 19.36 -24.08
N VAL A 84 6.77 18.17 -23.48
CA VAL A 84 7.31 17.97 -22.12
C VAL A 84 8.79 18.34 -22.04
N VAL A 85 9.58 18.01 -23.06
CA VAL A 85 11.02 18.34 -23.09
C VAL A 85 11.26 19.81 -23.43
N CYS A 86 10.49 20.42 -24.33
CA CYS A 86 10.68 21.83 -24.68
C CYS A 86 10.17 22.79 -23.60
N HIS A 87 9.06 22.48 -22.92
CA HIS A 87 8.46 23.34 -21.89
C HIS A 87 7.89 22.51 -20.72
N PRO A 88 8.75 21.89 -19.89
CA PRO A 88 8.32 21.01 -18.81
C PRO A 88 7.48 21.74 -17.75
N ALA A 89 7.87 22.97 -17.39
CA ALA A 89 7.19 23.75 -16.35
C ALA A 89 5.74 24.12 -16.72
N LYS A 90 5.53 24.65 -17.94
CA LYS A 90 4.18 25.01 -18.42
C LYS A 90 3.29 23.78 -18.57
N THR A 91 3.83 22.67 -19.06
CA THR A 91 3.08 21.42 -19.23
C THR A 91 2.68 20.83 -17.88
N ALA A 92 3.57 20.87 -16.89
CA ALA A 92 3.27 20.43 -15.53
C ALA A 92 2.19 21.31 -14.89
N GLU A 93 2.27 22.63 -15.02
CA GLU A 93 1.26 23.55 -14.49
C GLU A 93 -0.13 23.30 -15.09
N HIS A 94 -0.23 23.17 -16.42
CA HIS A 94 -1.50 22.90 -17.11
C HIS A 94 -2.10 21.54 -16.76
N PHE A 95 -1.29 20.57 -16.31
CA PHE A 95 -1.77 19.27 -15.85
C PHE A 95 -2.11 19.25 -14.37
N LEU A 96 -1.24 19.83 -13.53
CA LEU A 96 -1.40 19.80 -12.08
C LEU A 96 -2.59 20.62 -11.62
N VAL A 97 -2.85 21.79 -12.22
CA VAL A 97 -4.01 22.63 -11.86
C VAL A 97 -5.34 21.86 -11.98
N PRO A 98 -5.71 21.26 -13.14
CA PRO A 98 -6.95 20.50 -13.24
C PRO A 98 -6.96 19.23 -12.39
N VAL A 99 -5.82 18.54 -12.23
CA VAL A 99 -5.73 17.38 -11.34
C VAL A 99 -6.05 17.79 -9.91
N ILE A 100 -5.36 18.80 -9.36
CA ILE A 100 -5.57 19.27 -7.98
C ILE A 100 -7.01 19.71 -7.76
N ALA A 101 -7.60 20.44 -8.72
CA ALA A 101 -9.00 20.86 -8.64
C ALA A 101 -9.97 19.66 -8.57
N ARG A 102 -9.77 18.63 -9.41
CA ARG A 102 -10.58 17.40 -9.40
C ARG A 102 -10.40 16.60 -8.12
N LEU A 103 -9.14 16.46 -7.66
CA LEU A 103 -8.84 15.75 -6.42
C LEU A 103 -9.47 16.44 -5.20
N GLY A 104 -9.47 17.77 -5.17
CA GLY A 104 -10.14 18.56 -4.14
C GLY A 104 -11.64 18.31 -4.09
N GLN A 105 -12.32 18.35 -5.25
CA GLN A 105 -13.76 18.06 -5.34
C GLN A 105 -14.10 16.67 -4.79
N ILE A 106 -13.31 15.66 -5.15
CA ILE A 106 -13.55 14.28 -4.70
C ILE A 106 -13.28 14.16 -3.19
N ALA A 107 -12.28 14.87 -2.66
CA ALA A 107 -12.02 14.91 -1.23
C ALA A 107 -13.20 15.52 -0.45
N ASP A 108 -13.79 16.61 -0.96
CA ASP A 108 -14.97 17.24 -0.36
C ASP A 108 -16.20 16.34 -0.42
N GLU A 109 -16.43 15.68 -1.57
CA GLU A 109 -17.51 14.69 -1.73
C GLU A 109 -17.35 13.52 -0.75
N LEU A 110 -16.14 13.03 -0.57
CA LEU A 110 -15.82 11.95 0.37
C LEU A 110 -16.03 12.41 1.82
N GLY A 111 -15.58 13.62 2.16
CA GLY A 111 -15.79 14.22 3.48
C GLY A 111 -17.27 14.36 3.82
N ASN A 112 -18.05 14.92 2.90
CA ASN A 112 -19.51 15.04 3.05
C ASN A 112 -20.17 13.66 3.17
N ALA A 113 -19.77 12.67 2.37
CA ALA A 113 -20.29 11.31 2.48
C ALA A 113 -19.97 10.65 3.82
N VAL A 114 -18.79 10.90 4.38
CA VAL A 114 -18.35 10.41 5.70
C VAL A 114 -19.19 11.02 6.83
N VAL A 115 -19.49 12.32 6.73
CA VAL A 115 -20.37 13.02 7.69
C VAL A 115 -21.81 12.49 7.61
N VAL A 116 -22.38 12.38 6.41
CA VAL A 116 -23.74 11.86 6.20
C VAL A 116 -23.88 10.41 6.68
N ARG A 117 -22.84 9.60 6.53
CA ARG A 117 -22.79 8.21 7.03
C ARG A 117 -22.56 8.10 8.54
N GLY A 118 -22.42 9.21 9.26
CA GLY A 118 -22.23 9.21 10.71
C GLY A 118 -20.92 8.56 11.15
N VAL A 119 -19.82 8.71 10.38
CA VAL A 119 -18.53 8.08 10.73
C VAL A 119 -17.95 8.62 12.06
N GLY A 120 -18.39 9.81 12.50
CA GLY A 120 -18.06 10.37 13.81
C GLY A 120 -19.10 10.14 14.93
N ALA A 121 -20.24 9.50 14.63
CA ALA A 121 -21.26 9.22 15.64
C ALA A 121 -20.77 8.11 16.59
N SER A 122 -20.69 8.45 17.87
CA SER A 122 -20.06 7.71 18.97
C SER A 122 -20.82 6.45 19.38
N GLU A 123 -20.70 5.38 18.60
CA GLU A 123 -21.04 4.04 19.07
C GLU A 123 -20.01 3.00 18.63
N HIS A 124 -19.90 1.91 19.41
CA HIS A 124 -18.93 0.83 19.19
C HIS A 124 -18.94 0.35 17.73
N ARG A 125 -17.85 0.63 17.00
CA ARG A 125 -17.69 0.23 15.61
C ARG A 125 -17.49 -1.27 15.52
N THR A 126 -18.33 -1.95 14.77
CA THR A 126 -18.14 -3.35 14.41
C THR A 126 -17.30 -3.44 13.11
N SER A 127 -16.30 -4.31 13.10
CA SER A 127 -15.52 -4.60 11.88
C SER A 127 -16.26 -5.66 11.05
N TYR A 128 -16.53 -5.35 9.77
CA TYR A 128 -17.11 -6.32 8.83
C TYR A 128 -16.17 -7.50 8.55
N TYR A 129 -14.86 -7.26 8.59
CA TYR A 129 -13.85 -8.31 8.46
C TYR A 129 -13.56 -8.90 9.83
N HIS A 130 -13.73 -10.21 9.95
CA HIS A 130 -13.30 -10.98 11.11
C HIS A 130 -11.98 -11.67 10.81
N LEU A 131 -10.90 -11.16 11.38
CA LEU A 131 -9.59 -11.80 11.32
C LEU A 131 -9.60 -13.02 12.25
N ARG A 132 -9.83 -14.22 11.70
CA ARG A 132 -9.74 -15.47 12.46
C ARG A 132 -8.39 -16.11 12.17
N VAL A 133 -7.62 -16.35 13.23
CA VAL A 133 -6.39 -17.14 13.16
C VAL A 133 -6.79 -18.56 12.75
N ARG A 134 -6.33 -19.00 11.58
CA ARG A 134 -6.60 -20.34 11.09
C ARG A 134 -5.57 -21.30 11.68
N ALA A 135 -5.93 -22.58 11.83
CA ALA A 135 -4.99 -23.61 12.31
C ALA A 135 -3.71 -23.69 11.46
N ILE A 136 -3.79 -23.33 10.17
CA ILE A 136 -2.65 -23.25 9.25
C ILE A 136 -1.68 -22.13 9.68
N ASP A 137 -2.19 -20.99 10.15
CA ASP A 137 -1.37 -19.87 10.59
C ASP A 137 -0.56 -20.25 11.84
N VAL A 138 -1.19 -21.00 12.76
CA VAL A 138 -0.53 -21.54 13.96
C VAL A 138 0.53 -22.57 13.59
N ALA A 139 0.23 -23.50 12.69
CA ALA A 139 1.20 -24.50 12.23
C ALA A 139 2.41 -23.84 11.54
N CYS A 140 2.17 -22.82 10.70
CA CYS A 140 3.22 -22.06 10.04
C CYS A 140 4.09 -21.27 11.05
N LEU A 141 3.46 -20.65 12.05
CA LEU A 141 4.16 -19.93 13.12
C LEU A 141 5.08 -20.87 13.92
N ILE A 142 4.58 -22.05 14.29
CA ILE A 142 5.39 -23.07 14.99
C ILE A 142 6.57 -23.50 14.13
N ALA A 143 6.34 -23.80 12.85
CA ALA A 143 7.42 -24.18 11.93
C ALA A 143 8.47 -23.07 11.78
N ALA A 144 8.04 -21.80 11.69
CA ALA A 144 8.94 -20.66 11.62
C ALA A 144 9.80 -20.51 12.89
N ILE A 145 9.19 -20.66 14.08
CA ILE A 145 9.92 -20.61 15.36
C ILE A 145 10.95 -21.74 15.46
N VAL A 146 10.58 -22.96 15.05
CA VAL A 146 11.50 -24.12 15.05
C VAL A 146 12.69 -23.87 14.10
N LEU A 147 12.43 -23.40 12.88
CA LEU A 147 13.50 -23.06 11.93
C LEU A 147 14.41 -21.96 12.46
N LEU A 148 13.84 -20.93 13.10
CA LEU A 148 14.60 -19.84 13.69
C LEU A 148 15.46 -20.36 14.85
N ALA A 149 14.90 -21.17 15.75
CA ALA A 149 15.63 -21.80 16.84
C ALA A 149 16.77 -22.68 16.33
N LEU A 150 16.53 -23.53 15.32
CA LEU A 150 17.58 -24.34 14.69
C LEU A 150 18.68 -23.45 14.10
N SER A 151 18.32 -22.39 13.38
CA SER A 151 19.30 -21.48 12.78
C SER A 151 20.17 -20.76 13.83
N VAL A 152 19.58 -20.41 14.98
CA VAL A 152 20.31 -19.79 16.10
C VAL A 152 21.20 -20.84 16.79
N CYS A 153 20.73 -22.07 16.99
CA CYS A 153 21.54 -23.16 17.55
C CYS A 153 22.74 -23.51 16.67
N PHE A 154 22.56 -23.60 15.35
CA PHE A 154 23.66 -23.79 14.39
C PHE A 154 24.65 -22.62 14.41
N ARG A 155 24.16 -21.38 14.58
CA ARG A 155 25.03 -20.19 14.64
C ARG A 155 25.74 -20.04 15.99
N ALA A 156 25.14 -20.52 17.07
CA ALA A 156 25.71 -20.53 18.43
C ALA A 156 26.75 -21.64 18.63
N GLY A 157 26.99 -22.49 17.63
CA GLY A 157 28.03 -23.52 17.68
C GLY A 157 27.72 -24.66 18.65
N VAL A 158 26.44 -24.89 18.95
CA VAL A 158 25.99 -26.02 19.78
C VAL A 158 25.85 -27.31 18.93
N LEU A 159 26.06 -27.22 17.61
CA LEU A 159 26.23 -28.35 16.68
C LEU A 159 27.37 -28.07 15.69
#